data_AF-A0A3P7LZ92-F1
#
_entry.id   AF-A0A3P7LZ92-F1
#
_cell.length_a   1.000
_cell.length_b   1.000
_cell.length_c   1.000
_cell.angle_alpha   90.00
_cell.angle_beta   90.00
_cell.angle_gamma   90.00
#
_symmetry.space_group_name_H-M   'P 1'
#
loop_
_entity.id
_entity.type
_entity.pdbx_description
1 polymer ?
#
loop_
_entity_poly.entity_id
_entity_poly.type
_entity_poly.pdbx_seq_one_letter_code
_entity_poly.pdbx_strand_id
1 'polypeptide(L)'
;MNPSYANDLALKLENTLSPVLEERRKAENFLKSVEKQPGYSVCLLSILQDAARPMPIRLSAAITLKNFIKNHWKLEADADNLIPDADRDHLKAQLINAMLTSTGSIQHQLSEAIGLIGREDFPSRWPDLLPDIIQRMAQLGADMGTVQGLLYTAHSLFKRFVFWLIMKLHPLDLEYKHTSLSSVLLCELFRSYRHEMRSNELFSEMKLVIQQFAEPLTTLATV
;
A
#
# COMPACT_ATOMS: atom_id res chain seq x y z
N MET A 1 -12.49 -20.23 -3.95
CA MET A 1 -12.05 -19.62 -5.22
C MET A 1 -11.83 -20.73 -6.25
N ASN A 2 -12.30 -20.59 -7.49
CA ASN A 2 -12.14 -21.65 -8.50
C ASN A 2 -10.67 -21.66 -9.01
N PRO A 3 -9.89 -22.74 -8.82
CA PRO A 3 -8.49 -22.82 -9.26
C PRO A 3 -8.32 -22.59 -10.77
N SER A 4 -9.32 -22.98 -11.56
CA SER A 4 -9.33 -22.74 -13.01
C SER A 4 -9.24 -21.26 -13.35
N TYR A 5 -10.01 -20.43 -12.63
CA TYR A 5 -10.07 -19.00 -12.89
C TYR A 5 -8.74 -18.30 -12.58
N ALA A 6 -8.08 -18.67 -11.49
CA ALA A 6 -6.77 -18.13 -11.13
C ALA A 6 -5.69 -18.51 -12.16
N ASN A 7 -5.76 -19.72 -12.72
CA ASN A 7 -4.85 -20.16 -13.78
C ASN A 7 -5.10 -19.42 -15.09
N ASP A 8 -6.35 -19.25 -15.49
CA ASP A 8 -6.72 -18.49 -16.68
C ASP A 8 -6.25 -17.02 -16.56
N LEU A 9 -6.46 -16.41 -15.39
CA LEU A 9 -6.06 -15.04 -15.13
C LEU A 9 -4.54 -14.86 -15.17
N ALA A 10 -3.80 -15.79 -14.57
CA ALA A 10 -2.33 -15.79 -14.61
C ALA A 10 -1.78 -15.97 -16.02
N LEU A 11 -2.39 -16.82 -16.84
CA LEU A 11 -2.02 -16.98 -18.25
C LEU A 11 -2.24 -15.66 -19.02
N LYS A 12 -3.30 -14.91 -18.71
CA LYS A 12 -3.52 -13.60 -19.33
C LYS A 12 -2.51 -12.57 -18.85
N LEU A 13 -2.17 -12.55 -17.56
CA LEU A 13 -1.09 -11.72 -17.03
C LEU A 13 0.26 -12.03 -17.69
N GLU A 14 0.56 -13.30 -17.96
CA GLU A 14 1.76 -13.70 -18.71
C GLU A 14 1.74 -13.16 -20.14
N ASN A 15 0.59 -13.30 -20.83
CA ASN A 15 0.43 -12.79 -22.19
C ASN A 15 0.58 -11.26 -22.31
N THR A 16 0.37 -10.50 -21.22
CA THR A 16 0.68 -9.05 -21.21
C THR A 16 2.18 -8.75 -21.34
N LEU A 17 3.03 -9.74 -21.12
CA LEU A 17 4.48 -9.66 -21.23
C LEU A 17 5.00 -10.13 -22.60
N SER A 18 4.11 -10.59 -23.50
CA SER A 18 4.50 -11.09 -24.82
C SER A 18 5.17 -9.99 -25.67
N PRO A 19 6.21 -10.32 -26.47
CA PRO A 19 6.77 -9.39 -27.44
C PRO A 19 5.75 -9.01 -28.54
N VAL A 20 4.72 -9.82 -28.77
CA VAL A 20 3.71 -9.62 -29.81
C VAL A 20 2.64 -8.64 -29.34
N LEU A 21 2.50 -7.51 -30.05
CA LEU A 21 1.56 -6.44 -29.70
C LEU A 21 0.10 -6.93 -29.62
N GLU A 22 -0.33 -7.74 -30.57
CA GLU A 22 -1.71 -8.23 -30.64
C GLU A 22 -2.05 -9.20 -29.50
N GLU A 23 -1.09 -9.98 -29.02
CA GLU A 23 -1.28 -10.85 -27.86
C GLU A 23 -1.44 -10.03 -26.58
N ARG A 24 -0.59 -9.00 -26.40
CA ARG A 24 -0.71 -8.07 -25.27
C ARG A 24 -2.05 -7.36 -25.25
N ARG A 25 -2.49 -6.81 -26.38
CA ARG A 25 -3.80 -6.13 -26.50
C ARG A 25 -4.96 -7.07 -26.16
N LYS A 26 -4.94 -8.31 -26.66
CA LYS A 26 -5.97 -9.31 -26.35
C LYS A 26 -5.99 -9.64 -24.85
N ALA A 27 -4.82 -9.77 -24.24
CA ALA A 27 -4.70 -10.02 -22.81
C ALA A 27 -5.21 -8.84 -21.96
N GLU A 28 -4.79 -7.62 -22.27
CA GLU A 28 -5.24 -6.40 -21.58
C GLU A 28 -6.76 -6.18 -21.70
N ASN A 29 -7.32 -6.40 -22.89
CA ASN A 29 -8.77 -6.28 -23.11
C ASN A 29 -9.55 -7.33 -22.31
N PHE A 30 -9.01 -8.56 -22.20
CA PHE A 30 -9.59 -9.58 -21.34
C PHE A 30 -9.53 -9.19 -19.86
N LEU A 31 -8.37 -8.71 -19.38
CA LEU A 31 -8.23 -8.28 -17.99
C LEU A 31 -9.24 -7.18 -17.63
N LYS A 32 -9.45 -6.21 -18.53
CA LYS A 32 -10.47 -5.16 -18.38
C LYS A 32 -11.90 -5.70 -18.40
N SER A 33 -12.20 -6.75 -19.17
CA SER A 33 -13.56 -7.30 -19.21
C SER A 33 -13.91 -8.08 -17.95
N VAL A 34 -12.91 -8.70 -17.30
CA VAL A 34 -13.11 -9.48 -16.06
C VAL A 34 -12.94 -8.66 -14.78
N GLU A 35 -12.44 -7.43 -14.84
CA GLU A 35 -12.19 -6.58 -13.66
C GLU A 35 -13.48 -6.28 -12.86
N LYS A 36 -14.64 -6.36 -13.51
CA LYS A 36 -15.96 -6.16 -12.90
C LYS A 36 -16.47 -7.35 -12.09
N GLN A 37 -15.79 -8.50 -12.19
CA GLN A 37 -16.23 -9.71 -11.50
C GLN A 37 -15.82 -9.66 -10.01
N PRO A 38 -16.74 -9.98 -9.09
CA PRO A 38 -16.40 -10.12 -7.67
C PRO A 38 -15.26 -11.13 -7.47
N GLY A 39 -14.33 -10.84 -6.56
CA GLY A 39 -13.17 -11.69 -6.30
C GLY A 39 -12.01 -11.50 -7.29
N TYR A 40 -12.11 -10.62 -8.28
CA TYR A 40 -11.00 -10.30 -9.19
C TYR A 40 -9.76 -9.83 -8.41
N SER A 41 -9.95 -8.90 -7.47
CA SER A 41 -8.87 -8.35 -6.65
C SER A 41 -8.24 -9.40 -5.73
N VAL A 42 -9.06 -10.23 -5.10
CA VAL A 42 -8.64 -11.37 -4.28
C VAL A 42 -7.86 -12.37 -5.13
N CYS A 43 -8.25 -12.56 -6.40
CA CYS A 43 -7.59 -13.49 -7.30
C CYS A 43 -6.18 -13.03 -7.63
N LEU A 44 -6.02 -11.73 -7.96
CA LEU A 44 -4.71 -11.14 -8.20
C LEU A 44 -3.79 -11.26 -6.98
N LEU A 45 -4.35 -11.07 -5.76
CA LEU A 45 -3.60 -11.26 -4.52
C LEU A 45 -3.17 -12.72 -4.32
N SER A 46 -4.03 -13.70 -4.62
CA SER A 46 -3.67 -15.11 -4.55
C SER A 46 -2.55 -15.48 -5.54
N ILE A 47 -2.60 -14.93 -6.77
CA ILE A 47 -1.60 -15.18 -7.82
C ILE A 47 -0.24 -14.61 -7.42
N LEU A 48 -0.19 -13.42 -6.83
CA LEU A 48 1.09 -12.81 -6.43
C LEU A 48 1.69 -13.49 -5.18
N GLN A 49 0.86 -14.07 -4.30
CA GLN A 49 1.31 -14.81 -3.11
C GLN A 49 1.78 -16.24 -3.44
N ASP A 50 1.36 -16.79 -4.58
CA ASP A 50 1.76 -18.12 -5.03
C ASP A 50 3.24 -18.17 -5.44
N ALA A 51 4.09 -18.62 -4.53
CA ALA A 51 5.53 -18.72 -4.73
C ALA A 51 5.93 -19.74 -5.81
N ALA A 52 5.04 -20.65 -6.22
CA ALA A 52 5.31 -21.59 -7.31
C ALA A 52 5.25 -20.91 -8.70
N ARG A 53 4.64 -19.72 -8.80
CA ARG A 53 4.52 -18.98 -10.06
C ARG A 53 5.79 -18.18 -10.38
N PRO A 54 6.14 -18.05 -11.67
CA PRO A 54 7.24 -17.20 -12.12
C PRO A 54 7.11 -15.75 -11.62
N MET A 55 8.25 -15.17 -11.22
CA MET A 55 8.33 -13.79 -10.73
C MET A 55 7.67 -12.75 -11.67
N PRO A 56 7.84 -12.80 -13.01
CA PRO A 56 7.21 -11.82 -13.90
C PRO A 56 5.68 -11.82 -13.83
N ILE A 57 5.06 -13.00 -13.66
CA ILE A 57 3.60 -13.14 -13.53
C ILE A 57 3.14 -12.57 -12.20
N ARG A 58 3.85 -12.90 -11.11
CA ARG A 58 3.55 -12.38 -9.76
C ARG A 58 3.68 -10.85 -9.70
N LEU A 59 4.69 -10.29 -10.35
CA LEU A 59 4.88 -8.85 -10.45
C LEU A 59 3.78 -8.18 -11.30
N SER A 60 3.41 -8.78 -12.43
CA SER A 60 2.29 -8.31 -13.26
C SER A 60 0.98 -8.31 -12.48
N ALA A 61 0.72 -9.36 -11.68
CA ALA A 61 -0.42 -9.42 -10.76
C ALA A 61 -0.40 -8.28 -9.72
N ALA A 62 0.76 -8.02 -9.10
CA ALA A 62 0.91 -6.95 -8.10
C ALA A 62 0.67 -5.54 -8.70
N ILE A 63 1.20 -5.28 -9.91
CA ILE A 63 0.98 -4.01 -10.63
C ILE A 63 -0.50 -3.85 -10.99
N THR A 64 -1.11 -4.92 -11.51
CA THR A 64 -2.53 -4.92 -11.90
C THR A 64 -3.42 -4.69 -10.68
N LEU A 65 -3.14 -5.35 -9.56
CA LEU A 65 -3.87 -5.17 -8.30
C LEU A 65 -3.77 -3.74 -7.79
N LYS A 66 -2.56 -3.16 -7.77
CA LYS A 66 -2.38 -1.77 -7.36
C LYS A 66 -3.17 -0.81 -8.25
N ASN A 67 -3.11 -0.99 -9.56
CA ASN A 67 -3.83 -0.13 -10.50
C ASN A 67 -5.36 -0.25 -10.33
N PHE A 68 -5.85 -1.47 -10.09
CA PHE A 68 -7.26 -1.72 -9.80
C PHE A 68 -7.70 -1.00 -8.51
N ILE A 69 -6.95 -1.15 -7.41
CA ILE A 69 -7.18 -0.41 -6.15
C ILE A 69 -7.15 1.10 -6.39
N LYS A 70 -6.15 1.62 -7.10
CA LYS A 70 -6.03 3.06 -7.40
C LYS A 70 -7.27 3.63 -8.09
N ASN A 71 -7.90 2.86 -8.98
CA ASN A 71 -9.01 3.34 -9.79
C ASN A 71 -10.38 3.14 -9.10
N HIS A 72 -10.52 2.08 -8.30
CA HIS A 72 -11.82 1.60 -7.79
C HIS A 72 -11.93 1.57 -6.25
N TRP A 73 -10.94 2.14 -5.55
CA TRP A 73 -10.99 2.34 -4.10
C TRP A 73 -11.30 3.80 -3.77
N LYS A 74 -12.56 4.21 -3.98
CA LYS A 74 -13.02 5.58 -3.70
C LYS A 74 -14.16 5.58 -2.69
N LEU A 75 -14.35 6.71 -2.03
CA LEU A 75 -15.35 6.92 -0.97
C LEU A 75 -16.62 7.59 -1.45
N GLU A 76 -16.54 8.27 -2.59
CA GLU A 76 -17.64 9.02 -3.16
C GLU A 76 -18.72 8.05 -3.66
N ALA A 77 -19.98 8.31 -3.29
CA ALA A 77 -21.12 7.47 -3.64
C ALA A 77 -21.38 7.40 -5.16
N ASP A 78 -20.93 8.42 -5.91
CA ASP A 78 -21.03 8.49 -7.38
C ASP A 78 -19.80 7.90 -8.11
N ALA A 79 -18.83 7.35 -7.38
CA ALA A 79 -17.67 6.71 -7.99
C ALA A 79 -17.99 5.27 -8.45
N ASP A 80 -17.47 4.89 -9.62
CA ASP A 80 -17.46 3.51 -10.13
C ASP A 80 -16.59 2.60 -9.25
N ASN A 81 -17.11 2.24 -8.08
CA ASN A 81 -16.50 1.34 -7.12
C ASN A 81 -16.81 -0.11 -7.53
N LEU A 82 -15.84 -0.73 -8.21
CA LEU A 82 -15.93 -2.12 -8.66
C LEU A 82 -15.48 -3.14 -7.60
N ILE A 83 -15.03 -2.68 -6.42
CA ILE A 83 -14.50 -3.53 -5.34
C ILE A 83 -15.59 -3.72 -4.27
N PRO A 84 -16.21 -4.91 -4.16
CA PRO A 84 -17.19 -5.20 -3.12
C PRO A 84 -16.59 -5.09 -1.72
N ASP A 85 -17.39 -4.75 -0.72
CA ASP A 85 -16.91 -4.61 0.67
C ASP A 85 -16.25 -5.89 1.20
N ALA A 86 -16.76 -7.07 0.84
CA ALA A 86 -16.14 -8.34 1.20
C ALA A 86 -14.72 -8.51 0.63
N ASP A 87 -14.48 -8.04 -0.59
CA ASP A 87 -13.14 -8.02 -1.19
C ASP A 87 -12.27 -6.97 -0.50
N ARG A 88 -12.82 -5.81 -0.13
CA ARG A 88 -12.10 -4.76 0.60
C ARG A 88 -11.58 -5.27 1.94
N ASP A 89 -12.41 -5.93 2.72
CA ASP A 89 -12.04 -6.49 4.02
C ASP A 89 -11.00 -7.60 3.87
N HIS A 90 -11.16 -8.47 2.86
CA HIS A 90 -10.18 -9.51 2.56
C HIS A 90 -8.81 -8.93 2.19
N LEU A 91 -8.80 -7.89 1.34
CA LEU A 91 -7.58 -7.20 0.95
C LEU A 91 -6.90 -6.57 2.17
N LYS A 92 -7.63 -5.87 3.04
CA LYS A 92 -7.08 -5.28 4.27
C LYS A 92 -6.43 -6.34 5.16
N ALA A 93 -7.09 -7.48 5.35
CA ALA A 93 -6.60 -8.56 6.19
C ALA A 93 -5.31 -9.22 5.67
N GLN A 94 -5.12 -9.27 4.35
CA GLN A 94 -4.03 -10.04 3.71
C GLN A 94 -2.88 -9.18 3.18
N LEU A 95 -3.13 -7.95 2.75
CA LEU A 95 -2.14 -7.10 2.08
C LEU A 95 -0.91 -6.83 2.94
N ILE A 96 -1.10 -6.59 4.24
CA ILE A 96 0.01 -6.33 5.17
C ILE A 96 0.92 -7.56 5.23
N ASN A 97 0.33 -8.75 5.45
CA ASN A 97 1.09 -9.99 5.46
C ASN A 97 1.80 -10.25 4.12
N ALA A 98 1.09 -10.09 3.01
CA ALA A 98 1.65 -10.25 1.67
C ALA A 98 2.85 -9.34 1.43
N MET A 99 2.77 -8.07 1.85
CA MET A 99 3.85 -7.09 1.75
C MET A 99 5.06 -7.52 2.59
N LEU A 100 4.85 -7.95 3.84
CA LEU A 100 5.93 -8.35 4.74
C LEU A 100 6.65 -9.62 4.24
N THR A 101 5.91 -10.57 3.66
CA THR A 101 6.50 -11.80 3.11
C THR A 101 7.07 -11.66 1.70
N SER A 102 6.88 -10.51 1.05
CA SER A 102 7.37 -10.25 -0.31
C SER A 102 8.69 -9.46 -0.29
N THR A 103 9.47 -9.57 -1.35
CA THR A 103 10.73 -8.82 -1.51
C THR A 103 10.77 -8.04 -2.82
N GLY A 104 11.64 -7.02 -2.88
CA GLY A 104 11.92 -6.27 -4.11
C GLY A 104 10.69 -5.54 -4.69
N SER A 105 10.49 -5.66 -6.00
CA SER A 105 9.46 -4.89 -6.71
C SER A 105 8.04 -5.25 -6.27
N ILE A 106 7.75 -6.50 -5.91
CA ILE A 106 6.41 -6.91 -5.45
C ILE A 106 6.09 -6.20 -4.12
N GLN A 107 7.05 -6.23 -3.19
CA GLN A 107 6.91 -5.53 -1.91
C GLN A 107 6.58 -4.04 -2.12
N HIS A 108 7.30 -3.38 -3.02
CA HIS A 108 7.06 -1.98 -3.34
C HIS A 108 5.65 -1.71 -3.91
N GLN A 109 5.16 -2.56 -4.84
CA GLN A 109 3.79 -2.41 -5.36
C GLN A 109 2.73 -2.60 -4.26
N LEU A 110 2.95 -3.54 -3.34
CA LEU A 110 2.04 -3.79 -2.21
C LEU A 110 2.08 -2.63 -1.19
N SER A 111 3.25 -2.08 -0.89
CA SER A 111 3.39 -0.87 -0.07
C SER A 111 2.65 0.32 -0.66
N GLU A 112 2.72 0.51 -1.99
CA GLU A 112 1.95 1.55 -2.68
C GLU A 112 0.43 1.29 -2.59
N ALA A 113 -0.01 0.04 -2.75
CA ALA A 113 -1.41 -0.36 -2.64
C ALA A 113 -1.97 -0.13 -1.23
N ILE A 114 -1.23 -0.53 -0.18
CA ILE A 114 -1.59 -0.24 1.22
C ILE A 114 -1.67 1.26 1.45
N GLY A 115 -0.70 2.02 0.93
CA GLY A 115 -0.72 3.48 0.98
C GLY A 115 -1.91 4.11 0.25
N LEU A 116 -2.40 3.53 -0.85
CA LEU A 116 -3.61 3.98 -1.56
C LEU A 116 -4.86 3.74 -0.72
N ILE A 117 -5.01 2.55 -0.14
CA ILE A 117 -6.17 2.21 0.68
C ILE A 117 -6.17 3.04 1.97
N GLY A 118 -5.03 3.11 2.67
CA GLY A 118 -4.89 3.87 3.90
C GLY A 118 -5.20 5.35 3.70
N ARG A 119 -4.95 5.92 2.52
CA ARG A 119 -5.32 7.32 2.22
C ARG A 119 -6.82 7.59 2.29
N GLU A 120 -7.64 6.58 2.01
CA GLU A 120 -9.10 6.73 1.95
C GLU A 120 -9.75 6.15 3.22
N ASP A 121 -9.17 5.12 3.83
CA ASP A 121 -9.80 4.40 4.93
C ASP A 121 -9.16 4.64 6.31
N PHE A 122 -7.93 5.11 6.40
CA PHE A 122 -7.31 5.41 7.69
C PHE A 122 -7.67 6.84 8.15
N PRO A 123 -8.01 7.05 9.45
CA PRO A 123 -8.09 6.06 10.52
C PRO A 123 -9.48 5.42 10.71
N SER A 124 -10.54 6.00 10.16
CA SER A 124 -11.92 5.67 10.54
C SER A 124 -12.44 4.31 10.06
N ARG A 125 -12.01 3.85 8.88
CA ARG A 125 -12.42 2.56 8.26
C ARG A 125 -11.32 1.51 8.21
N TRP A 126 -10.14 1.83 8.71
CA TRP A 126 -9.04 0.87 8.88
C TRP A 126 -8.15 1.24 10.08
N PRO A 127 -8.72 1.24 11.30
CA PRO A 127 -8.00 1.65 12.51
C PRO A 127 -6.82 0.71 12.84
N ASP A 128 -6.97 -0.58 12.50
CA ASP A 128 -5.99 -1.62 12.83
C ASP A 128 -4.77 -1.63 11.89
N LEU A 129 -4.72 -0.77 10.87
CA LEU A 129 -3.62 -0.71 9.90
C LEU A 129 -2.24 -0.57 10.59
N LEU A 130 -2.11 0.40 11.50
CA LEU A 130 -0.83 0.64 12.19
C LEU A 130 -0.54 -0.46 13.24
N PRO A 131 -1.47 -0.80 14.15
CA PRO A 131 -1.28 -1.92 15.09
C PRO A 131 -0.86 -3.23 14.41
N ASP A 132 -1.51 -3.62 13.31
CA ASP A 132 -1.21 -4.86 12.58
C ASP A 132 0.19 -4.86 12.00
N ILE A 133 0.60 -3.72 11.44
CA ILE A 133 1.95 -3.55 10.89
C ILE A 133 3.00 -3.73 11.99
N ILE A 134 2.82 -3.09 13.15
CA ILE A 134 3.78 -3.14 14.26
C ILE A 134 3.85 -4.54 14.85
N GLN A 135 2.68 -5.15 15.09
CA GLN A 135 2.60 -6.50 15.66
C GLN A 135 3.29 -7.52 14.75
N ARG A 136 3.00 -7.48 13.44
CA ARG A 136 3.59 -8.42 12.49
C ARG A 136 5.10 -8.19 12.30
N MET A 137 5.55 -6.93 12.39
CA MET A 137 6.98 -6.61 12.39
C MET A 137 7.71 -7.20 13.60
N ALA A 138 7.13 -7.05 14.80
CA ALA A 138 7.70 -7.62 16.01
C ALA A 138 7.79 -9.16 15.95
N GLN A 139 6.83 -9.80 15.28
CA GLN A 139 6.78 -11.26 15.14
C GLN A 139 7.77 -11.82 14.11
N LEU A 140 7.97 -11.13 12.98
CA LEU A 140 8.82 -11.63 11.89
C LEU A 140 10.32 -11.52 12.19
N GLY A 141 10.70 -10.80 13.24
CA GLY A 141 12.08 -10.44 13.48
C GLY A 141 12.53 -9.38 12.47
N ALA A 142 13.46 -8.55 12.90
CA ALA A 142 13.96 -7.38 12.22
C ALA A 142 14.75 -7.66 10.92
N ASP A 143 14.18 -8.33 9.91
CA ASP A 143 14.87 -8.45 8.63
C ASP A 143 14.84 -7.11 7.87
N MET A 144 15.95 -6.77 7.23
CA MET A 144 16.13 -5.47 6.57
C MET A 144 15.09 -5.24 5.46
N GLY A 145 14.60 -6.32 4.84
CA GLY A 145 13.54 -6.31 3.83
C GLY A 145 12.19 -5.89 4.39
N THR A 146 11.78 -6.42 5.55
CA THR A 146 10.55 -6.03 6.25
C THR A 146 10.61 -4.57 6.69
N VAL A 147 11.75 -4.15 7.24
CA VAL A 147 11.98 -2.75 7.65
C VAL A 147 11.87 -1.81 6.44
N GLN A 148 12.43 -2.18 5.29
CA GLN A 148 12.37 -1.36 4.08
C GLN A 148 10.94 -1.26 3.52
N GLY A 149 10.20 -2.38 3.43
CA GLY A 149 8.80 -2.38 3.01
C GLY A 149 7.91 -1.54 3.92
N LEU A 150 8.15 -1.63 5.23
CA LEU A 150 7.48 -0.80 6.22
C LEU A 150 7.80 0.68 6.04
N LEU A 151 9.08 1.05 5.95
CA LEU A 151 9.48 2.44 5.75
C LEU A 151 8.87 3.01 4.47
N TYR A 152 8.71 2.23 3.40
CA TYR A 152 7.99 2.68 2.20
C TYR A 152 6.50 2.87 2.42
N THR A 153 5.83 1.93 3.11
CA THR A 153 4.40 2.03 3.40
C THR A 153 4.12 3.21 4.33
N ALA A 154 4.88 3.33 5.41
CA ALA A 154 4.88 4.45 6.32
C ALA A 154 5.18 5.75 5.58
N HIS A 155 6.25 5.81 4.78
CA HIS A 155 6.57 6.98 3.96
C HIS A 155 5.43 7.35 2.99
N SER A 156 4.78 6.37 2.35
CA SER A 156 3.66 6.60 1.43
C SER A 156 2.43 7.16 2.16
N LEU A 157 2.09 6.60 3.33
CA LEU A 157 1.02 7.07 4.21
C LEU A 157 1.36 8.48 4.72
N PHE A 158 2.54 8.67 5.31
CA PHE A 158 3.01 9.93 5.86
C PHE A 158 3.19 11.02 4.79
N LYS A 159 3.62 10.69 3.57
CA LYS A 159 3.79 11.68 2.49
C LYS A 159 2.45 12.33 2.13
N ARG A 160 1.33 11.62 2.18
CA ARG A 160 -0.01 12.22 2.04
C ARG A 160 -0.42 12.97 3.29
N PHE A 161 -0.16 12.46 4.50
CA PHE A 161 -0.45 13.23 5.73
C PHE A 161 0.30 14.56 5.75
N VAL A 162 1.60 14.54 5.44
CA VAL A 162 2.47 15.71 5.31
C VAL A 162 2.05 16.57 4.11
N PHE A 163 1.68 16.00 2.96
CA PHE A 163 1.18 16.78 1.82
C PHE A 163 -0.19 17.42 2.08
N TRP A 164 -1.11 16.73 2.77
CA TRP A 164 -2.40 17.25 3.21
C TRP A 164 -2.20 18.32 4.28
N LEU A 165 -1.24 18.14 5.19
CA LEU A 165 -0.78 19.13 6.17
C LEU A 165 -0.24 20.37 5.45
N ILE A 166 0.69 20.21 4.50
CA ILE A 166 1.26 21.29 3.67
C ILE A 166 0.17 22.00 2.84
N MET A 167 -0.76 21.26 2.25
CA MET A 167 -1.86 21.81 1.44
C MET A 167 -2.92 22.54 2.27
N LYS A 168 -3.21 22.08 3.50
CA LYS A 168 -4.02 22.84 4.47
C LYS A 168 -3.27 24.03 5.07
N LEU A 169 -1.94 24.06 4.97
CA LEU A 169 -1.08 25.07 5.59
C LEU A 169 -0.55 26.18 4.65
N HIS A 170 -0.66 26.12 3.32
CA HIS A 170 0.06 27.09 2.47
C HIS A 170 -0.72 28.39 2.16
N PRO A 171 -0.12 29.60 2.06
CA PRO A 171 1.29 29.90 1.75
C PRO A 171 1.96 30.93 2.68
N LEU A 172 2.96 30.53 3.46
CA LEU A 172 3.93 31.51 3.98
C LEU A 172 5.38 31.04 3.98
N ASP A 173 5.68 29.75 4.08
CA ASP A 173 7.08 29.33 4.12
C ASP A 173 7.20 27.93 3.53
N LEU A 174 7.99 27.75 2.46
CA LEU A 174 8.86 26.59 2.28
C LEU A 174 9.58 26.65 0.93
N GLU A 175 10.74 27.29 0.95
CA GLU A 175 11.79 27.11 -0.04
C GLU A 175 12.71 25.99 0.46
N TYR A 176 12.42 24.71 0.18
CA TYR A 176 13.39 23.64 0.44
C TYR A 176 13.42 22.58 -0.65
N LYS A 177 14.57 22.54 -1.33
CA LYS A 177 14.93 21.61 -2.40
C LYS A 177 15.24 20.22 -1.87
N HIS A 178 14.82 19.23 -2.67
CA HIS A 178 15.10 17.80 -2.62
C HIS A 178 16.45 17.37 -1.99
N THR A 179 16.39 16.43 -1.04
CA THR A 179 17.38 15.32 -0.95
C THR A 179 16.79 14.12 -0.18
N SER A 180 17.20 12.93 -0.62
CA SER A 180 16.83 11.57 -0.16
C SER A 180 16.71 11.36 1.36
N LEU A 181 15.89 10.47 1.92
CA LEU A 181 14.58 9.86 1.58
C LEU A 181 13.95 9.25 2.86
N SER A 182 14.65 9.24 4.02
CA SER A 182 14.14 8.85 5.35
C SER A 182 14.46 9.82 6.52
N SER A 183 15.51 10.66 6.45
CA SER A 183 16.01 11.50 7.56
C SER A 183 15.36 12.89 7.72
N VAL A 184 14.79 13.45 6.64
CA VAL A 184 14.00 14.70 6.68
C VAL A 184 12.61 14.46 7.29
N LEU A 185 12.07 13.26 7.10
CA LEU A 185 10.72 12.89 7.53
C LEU A 185 10.56 12.97 9.06
N LEU A 186 11.57 12.56 9.83
CA LEU A 186 11.55 12.58 11.29
C LEU A 186 11.94 13.94 11.90
N CYS A 187 12.82 14.71 11.25
CA CYS A 187 13.35 15.98 11.77
C CYS A 187 12.37 17.16 11.65
N GLU A 188 11.48 17.18 10.65
CA GLU A 188 10.40 18.18 10.55
C GLU A 188 9.15 17.81 11.36
N LEU A 189 8.83 16.51 11.46
CA LEU A 189 7.82 15.98 12.37
C LEU A 189 8.03 16.46 13.82
N PHE A 190 9.29 16.68 14.21
CA PHE A 190 9.74 17.09 15.55
C PHE A 190 9.87 18.61 15.78
N ARG A 191 10.00 19.43 14.73
CA ARG A 191 10.25 20.87 14.91
C ARG A 191 8.98 21.71 15.02
N SER A 192 7.88 21.26 14.42
CA SER A 192 6.65 22.06 14.21
C SER A 192 5.40 21.55 14.92
N TYR A 193 5.54 20.50 15.73
CA TYR A 193 4.70 20.35 16.92
C TYR A 193 4.70 21.58 17.82
N ARG A 194 5.61 22.53 17.59
CA ARG A 194 6.10 23.33 18.69
C ARG A 194 4.99 24.07 19.42
N HIS A 195 4.01 24.65 18.72
CA HIS A 195 3.04 25.54 19.38
C HIS A 195 1.55 25.55 18.91
N GLU A 196 1.11 24.93 17.79
CA GLU A 196 -0.14 25.39 17.13
C GLU A 196 -1.10 24.34 16.52
N MET A 197 -1.08 23.08 16.96
CA MET A 197 -1.93 22.06 16.34
C MET A 197 -3.43 22.24 16.71
N ARG A 198 -4.27 22.67 15.74
CA ARG A 198 -5.67 23.13 15.91
C ARG A 198 -6.74 22.04 16.20
N SER A 199 -6.43 20.75 16.17
CA SER A 199 -7.40 19.66 16.41
C SER A 199 -6.82 18.54 17.27
N ASN A 200 -7.58 18.13 18.28
CA ASN A 200 -7.20 17.09 19.24
C ASN A 200 -7.10 15.68 18.61
N GLU A 201 -7.84 15.40 17.52
CA GLU A 201 -7.78 14.09 16.82
C GLU A 201 -6.44 13.90 16.09
N LEU A 202 -6.03 14.90 15.30
CA LEU A 202 -4.78 14.85 14.53
C LEU A 202 -3.55 14.75 15.44
N PHE A 203 -3.56 15.47 16.57
CA PHE A 203 -2.54 15.36 17.61
C PHE A 203 -2.45 13.94 18.16
N SER A 204 -3.60 13.35 18.47
CA SER A 204 -3.70 12.02 19.05
C SER A 204 -3.25 10.95 18.07
N GLU A 205 -3.63 11.05 16.80
CA GLU A 205 -3.23 10.13 15.74
C GLU A 205 -1.72 10.19 15.49
N MET A 206 -1.15 11.38 15.30
CA MET A 206 0.31 11.52 15.09
C MET A 206 1.12 11.11 16.32
N LYS A 207 0.63 11.43 17.53
CA LYS A 207 1.26 10.97 18.77
C LYS A 207 1.18 9.45 18.91
N LEU A 208 0.05 8.84 18.54
CA LEU A 208 -0.12 7.40 18.54
C LEU A 208 0.85 6.75 17.56
N VAL A 209 0.99 7.30 16.35
CA VAL A 209 1.96 6.79 15.37
C VAL A 209 3.40 6.99 15.87
N ILE A 210 3.77 8.17 16.37
CA ILE A 210 5.13 8.39 16.88
C ILE A 210 5.42 7.49 18.10
N GLN A 211 4.49 7.34 19.04
CA GLN A 211 4.69 6.46 20.21
C GLN A 211 4.79 4.98 19.80
N GLN A 212 3.96 4.55 18.84
CA GLN A 212 3.95 3.17 18.37
C GLN A 212 5.17 2.81 17.51
N PHE A 213 5.71 3.75 16.75
CA PHE A 213 6.83 3.52 15.84
C PHE A 213 8.18 3.91 16.43
N ALA A 214 8.24 4.84 17.41
CA ALA A 214 9.50 5.30 17.98
C ALA A 214 10.27 4.17 18.65
N GLU A 215 9.64 3.41 19.56
CA GLU A 215 10.34 2.36 20.30
C GLU A 215 10.84 1.23 19.39
N PRO A 216 10.02 0.61 18.51
CA PRO A 216 10.50 -0.40 17.57
C PRO A 216 11.63 0.13 16.66
N LEU A 217 11.50 1.33 16.10
CA LEU A 217 12.55 1.90 15.24
C LEU A 217 13.86 2.18 16.00
N THR A 218 13.78 2.52 17.28
CA THR A 218 14.97 2.79 18.12
C THR A 218 15.68 1.49 18.51
N THR A 219 14.93 0.44 18.83
CA THR A 219 15.49 -0.91 19.11
C THR A 219 16.11 -1.53 17.85
N LEU A 220 15.57 -1.24 16.67
CA LEU A 220 16.11 -1.73 15.39
C LEU A 220 17.39 -1.02 14.94
N ALA A 221 17.58 0.23 15.33
CA ALA A 221 18.78 1.01 14.98
C ALA A 221 19.99 0.71 15.90
N THR A 222 19.79 -0.10 16.94
CA THR A 222 20.81 -0.45 17.95
C THR A 222 21.33 -1.89 17.82
N VAL A 223 20.88 -2.63 16.80
CA VAL A 223 21.38 -3.96 16.39
C VAL A 223 22.18 -3.80 15.10
#